data_AF-A0A953P0A8-F1
#
_entry.id   AF-A0A953P0A8-F1
#
_cell.length_a   1.000
_cell.length_b   1.000
_cell.length_c   1.000
_cell.angle_alpha   90.00
_cell.angle_beta   90.00
_cell.angle_gamma   90.00
#
_symmetry.space_group_name_H-M   'P 1'
#
loop_
_entity.id
_entity.type
_entity.pdbx_description
1 polymer ?
#
loop_
_entity_poly.entity_id
_entity_poly.type
_entity_poly.pdbx_seq_one_letter_code
_entity_poly.pdbx_strand_id
1 'polypeptide(L)'
;MTIHYAVKAHYLDASALVKLVADDADEMPGRDVLREYYHSHSNRYATSYCVAETLSASKLKFVRGLIAEEEYIRYVRDFIDRIIGANLQIDEVPILSTLVSTEAERLIQKYKIDFIDCFQIVTILYGQFRHLGPDSKSILITADRRLAKVARAEGARVWECTSEPAPQ
;
A
#
# COMPACT_ATOMS: atom_id res chain seq x y z
N MET A 1 -6.49 16.68 -30.56
CA MET A 1 -5.61 16.07 -29.55
C MET A 1 -6.51 15.47 -28.49
N THR A 2 -6.72 14.16 -28.51
CA THR A 2 -7.63 13.49 -27.58
C THR A 2 -6.90 13.34 -26.25
N ILE A 3 -7.33 14.07 -25.22
CA ILE A 3 -6.79 13.90 -23.87
C ILE A 3 -7.34 12.58 -23.34
N HIS A 4 -6.52 11.54 -23.35
CA HIS A 4 -6.82 10.29 -22.66
C HIS A 4 -6.61 10.51 -21.17
N TYR A 5 -7.68 10.65 -20.40
CA TYR A 5 -7.61 10.61 -18.94
C TYR A 5 -7.37 9.16 -18.52
N ALA A 6 -6.11 8.82 -18.22
CA ALA A 6 -5.78 7.53 -17.63
C ALA A 6 -6.27 7.51 -16.17
N VAL A 7 -7.27 6.68 -15.88
CA VAL A 7 -7.70 6.41 -14.50
C VAL A 7 -6.69 5.45 -13.89
N LYS A 8 -5.94 5.90 -12.89
CA LYS A 8 -4.95 5.09 -12.17
C LYS A 8 -5.54 4.70 -10.81
N ALA A 9 -5.43 3.41 -10.48
CA ALA A 9 -5.71 2.91 -9.14
C ALA A 9 -4.41 2.89 -8.33
N HIS A 10 -4.43 3.47 -7.13
CA HIS A 10 -3.27 3.64 -6.26
C HIS A 10 -3.39 2.70 -5.07
N TYR A 11 -2.71 1.55 -5.11
CA TYR A 11 -2.73 0.57 -4.03
C TYR A 11 -1.65 0.88 -3.01
N LEU A 12 -2.05 1.24 -1.79
CA LEU A 12 -1.15 1.47 -0.68
C LEU A 12 -0.97 0.18 0.11
N ASP A 13 0.28 -0.19 0.36
CA ASP A 13 0.59 -1.22 1.33
C ASP A 13 0.55 -0.66 2.77
N ALA A 14 0.74 -1.53 3.77
CA ALA A 14 0.75 -1.11 5.17
C ALA A 14 1.86 -0.08 5.48
N SER A 15 3.05 -0.26 4.89
CA SER A 15 4.20 0.61 5.17
C SER A 15 4.01 2.05 4.66
N ALA A 16 3.34 2.23 3.53
CA ALA A 16 2.91 3.53 3.01
C ALA A 16 1.76 4.11 3.85
N LEU A 17 0.79 3.30 4.25
CA LEU A 17 -0.33 3.74 5.10
C LEU A 17 0.15 4.26 6.47
N VAL A 18 1.14 3.61 7.10
CA VAL A 18 1.76 4.09 8.35
C VAL A 18 2.33 5.50 8.17
N LYS A 19 3.08 5.75 7.09
CA LYS A 19 3.66 7.08 6.80
C LYS A 19 2.63 8.19 6.65
N LEU A 20 1.40 7.87 6.26
CA LEU A 20 0.34 8.89 6.16
C LEU A 20 -0.08 9.47 7.52
N VAL A 21 0.12 8.74 8.62
CA VAL A 21 -0.35 9.15 9.96
C VAL A 21 0.76 9.28 10.98
N ALA A 22 1.84 8.51 10.83
CA ALA A 22 2.94 8.48 11.78
C ALA A 22 3.96 9.58 11.51
N ASP A 23 4.37 10.29 12.57
CA ASP A 23 5.30 11.42 12.51
C ASP A 23 6.68 11.09 13.11
N ASP A 24 6.88 9.86 13.60
CA ASP A 24 8.16 9.44 14.17
C ASP A 24 9.29 9.41 13.14
N ALA A 25 10.53 9.51 13.63
CA ALA A 25 11.72 9.75 12.82
C ALA A 25 11.94 8.67 11.73
N ASP A 26 11.61 7.42 12.04
CA ASP A 26 11.72 6.30 11.10
C ASP A 26 10.82 6.49 9.87
N GLU A 27 9.74 7.26 10.02
CA GLU A 27 8.81 7.51 8.93
C GLU A 27 9.20 8.67 8.02
N MET A 28 10.09 9.56 8.45
CA MET A 28 10.46 10.79 7.74
C MET A 28 10.84 10.61 6.26
N PRO A 29 11.66 9.59 5.86
CA PRO A 29 12.02 9.42 4.46
C PRO A 29 10.77 9.18 3.58
N GLY A 30 10.53 10.12 2.65
CA GLY A 30 9.43 10.05 1.68
C GLY A 30 8.05 10.43 2.23
N ARG A 31 7.90 10.67 3.54
CA ARG A 31 6.61 10.93 4.20
C ARG A 31 5.84 12.08 3.58
N ASP A 32 6.48 13.24 3.48
CA ASP A 32 5.78 14.47 3.10
C ASP A 32 5.37 14.42 1.63
N VAL A 33 6.24 13.85 0.77
CA VAL A 33 5.95 13.58 -0.64
C VAL A 33 4.79 12.60 -0.79
N LEU A 34 4.77 11.53 0.01
CA LEU A 34 3.66 10.57 0.01
C LEU A 34 2.36 11.21 0.48
N ARG A 35 2.38 12.04 1.52
CA ARG A 35 1.18 12.73 2.01
C ARG A 35 0.64 13.70 0.97
N GLU A 36 1.50 14.50 0.34
CA GLU A 36 1.12 15.39 -0.76
C GLU A 36 0.54 14.59 -1.95
N TYR A 37 1.21 13.50 -2.32
CA TYR A 37 0.73 12.61 -3.38
C TYR A 37 -0.64 12.04 -3.05
N TYR A 38 -0.82 11.53 -1.82
CA TYR A 38 -2.08 11.01 -1.35
C TYR A 38 -3.16 12.08 -1.50
N HIS A 39 -2.98 13.27 -0.94
CA HIS A 39 -3.97 14.35 -1.00
C HIS A 39 -4.31 14.83 -2.41
N SER A 40 -3.38 14.78 -3.35
CA SER A 40 -3.56 15.25 -4.73
C SER A 40 -4.18 14.23 -5.69
N HIS A 41 -4.26 12.95 -5.31
CA HIS A 41 -4.77 11.87 -6.17
C HIS A 41 -6.04 11.24 -5.61
N SER A 42 -6.95 10.75 -6.45
CA SER A 42 -8.12 9.96 -6.06
C SER A 42 -7.88 8.45 -6.29
N ASN A 43 -8.90 7.60 -6.12
CA ASN A 43 -8.84 6.15 -6.42
C ASN A 43 -7.74 5.42 -5.65
N ARG A 44 -7.77 5.58 -4.32
CA ARG A 44 -6.80 4.97 -3.40
C ARG A 44 -7.39 3.67 -2.85
N TYR A 45 -6.58 2.61 -2.91
CA TYR A 45 -6.99 1.27 -2.51
C TYR A 45 -6.00 0.69 -1.50
N ALA A 46 -6.47 -0.20 -0.66
CA ALA A 46 -5.65 -1.09 0.14
C ALA A 46 -6.37 -2.43 0.31
N THR A 47 -5.65 -3.47 0.69
CA THR A 47 -6.29 -4.70 1.19
C THR A 47 -6.73 -4.49 2.64
N SER A 48 -7.69 -5.28 3.09
CA SER A 48 -8.11 -5.31 4.50
C SER A 48 -6.95 -5.68 5.43
N TYR A 49 -6.01 -6.49 4.94
CA TYR A 49 -4.80 -6.88 5.65
C TYR A 49 -3.82 -5.73 5.80
N CYS A 50 -3.56 -4.92 4.76
CA CYS A 50 -2.71 -3.74 4.89
C CYS A 50 -3.27 -2.72 5.91
N VAL A 51 -4.60 -2.60 5.99
CA VAL A 51 -5.27 -1.78 7.01
C VAL A 51 -5.05 -2.35 8.42
N ALA A 52 -5.22 -3.66 8.59
CA ALA A 52 -4.99 -4.33 9.86
C ALA A 52 -3.53 -4.24 10.31
N GLU A 53 -2.58 -4.40 9.39
CA GLU A 53 -1.14 -4.28 9.63
C GLU A 53 -0.75 -2.85 10.01
N THR A 54 -1.35 -1.83 9.39
CA THR A 54 -1.12 -0.42 9.75
C THR A 54 -1.50 -0.13 11.21
N LEU A 55 -2.67 -0.60 11.63
CA LEU A 55 -3.12 -0.49 13.03
C LEU A 55 -2.22 -1.29 13.97
N SER A 56 -1.79 -2.48 13.53
CA SER A 56 -0.91 -3.35 14.31
C SER A 56 0.49 -2.76 14.48
N ALA A 57 1.02 -2.08 13.46
CA ALA A 57 2.28 -1.35 13.52
C ALA A 57 2.22 -0.21 14.56
N SER A 58 1.15 0.58 14.55
CA SER A 58 0.91 1.62 15.56
C SER A 58 0.81 1.04 16.97
N LYS A 59 0.06 -0.05 17.13
CA LYS A 59 -0.07 -0.77 18.41
C LYS A 59 1.29 -1.30 18.90
N LEU A 60 2.10 -1.84 18.00
CA LEU A 60 3.41 -2.39 18.34
C LEU A 60 4.37 -1.29 18.80
N LYS A 61 4.36 -0.12 18.14
CA LYS A 61 5.14 1.05 18.57
C LYS A 61 4.75 1.47 19.98
N PHE A 62 3.45 1.54 20.29
CA PHE A 62 2.94 1.87 21.61
C PHE A 62 3.35 0.85 22.69
N VAL A 63 3.10 -0.45 22.44
CA VAL A 63 3.43 -1.52 23.40
C VAL A 63 4.93 -1.60 23.68
N ARG A 64 5.77 -1.20 22.72
CA ARG A 64 7.23 -1.13 22.88
C ARG A 64 7.73 0.17 23.52
N GLY A 65 6.83 1.12 23.84
CA GLY A 65 7.19 2.42 24.39
C GLY A 65 7.93 3.34 23.41
N LEU A 66 7.77 3.11 22.10
CA LEU A 66 8.39 3.94 21.06
C LEU A 66 7.59 5.22 20.78
N ILE A 67 6.31 5.23 21.16
CA ILE A 67 5.41 6.39 21.08
C ILE A 67 4.61 6.48 22.39
N ALA A 68 4.18 7.69 22.75
CA ALA A 68 3.30 7.92 23.88
C ALA A 68 1.87 7.44 23.60
N GLU A 69 1.06 7.28 24.65
CA GLU A 69 -0.35 6.89 24.52
C GLU A 69 -1.14 7.92 23.69
N GLU A 70 -0.90 9.21 23.91
CA GLU A 70 -1.54 10.30 23.18
C GLU A 70 -1.21 10.24 21.67
N GLU A 71 0.02 9.87 21.33
CA GLU A 71 0.44 9.68 19.94
C GLU A 71 -0.23 8.47 19.31
N TYR A 72 -0.31 7.35 20.03
CA TYR A 72 -1.02 6.16 19.56
C TYR A 72 -2.50 6.45 19.28
N ILE A 73 -3.20 7.10 20.22
CA ILE A 73 -4.61 7.48 20.06
C ILE A 73 -4.76 8.43 18.86
N ARG A 74 -3.84 9.38 18.69
CA ARG A 74 -3.83 10.30 17.55
C ARG A 74 -3.66 9.55 16.23
N TYR A 75 -2.69 8.64 16.13
CA TYR A 75 -2.45 7.85 14.92
C TYR A 75 -3.66 7.02 14.52
N VAL A 76 -4.29 6.32 15.48
CA VAL A 76 -5.48 5.51 15.22
C VAL A 76 -6.64 6.39 14.73
N ARG A 77 -6.87 7.53 15.38
CA ARG A 77 -7.93 8.48 15.01
C ARG A 77 -7.69 9.07 13.63
N ASP A 78 -6.49 9.57 13.36
CA ASP A 78 -6.14 10.15 12.07
C ASP A 78 -6.23 9.10 10.94
N PHE A 79 -5.87 7.84 11.22
CA PHE A 79 -6.00 6.76 10.25
C PHE A 79 -7.47 6.47 9.90
N ILE A 80 -8.34 6.37 10.92
CA ILE A 80 -9.77 6.11 10.70
C ILE A 80 -10.44 7.31 10.02
N ASP A 81 -10.26 8.51 10.56
CA ASP A 81 -11.03 9.68 10.11
C ASP A 81 -10.49 10.26 8.80
N ARG A 82 -9.17 10.35 8.65
CA ARG A 82 -8.52 11.08 7.54
C ARG A 82 -8.01 10.20 6.43
N ILE A 83 -7.76 8.91 6.69
CA ILE A 83 -7.30 7.99 5.65
C ILE A 83 -8.47 7.15 5.16
N ILE A 84 -9.09 6.37 6.06
CA ILE A 84 -10.23 5.52 5.72
C ILE A 84 -11.46 6.37 5.38
N GLY A 85 -11.87 7.27 6.29
CA GLY A 85 -13.04 8.13 6.12
C GLY A 85 -12.95 9.11 4.94
N ALA A 86 -11.74 9.43 4.49
CA ALA A 86 -11.49 10.40 3.41
C ALA A 86 -11.22 9.77 2.03
N ASN A 87 -11.73 8.55 1.78
CA ASN A 87 -11.76 7.86 0.47
C ASN A 87 -10.69 6.77 0.22
N LEU A 88 -10.11 6.14 1.24
CA LEU A 88 -9.42 4.85 1.02
C LEU A 88 -10.47 3.74 0.83
N GLN A 89 -10.42 3.04 -0.29
CA GLN A 89 -11.30 1.91 -0.59
C GLN A 89 -10.59 0.59 -0.31
N ILE A 90 -11.35 -0.41 0.16
CA ILE A 90 -10.83 -1.77 0.23
C ILE A 90 -11.08 -2.45 -1.11
N ASP A 91 -10.01 -2.92 -1.75
CA ASP A 91 -10.07 -3.77 -2.93
C ASP A 91 -9.07 -4.92 -2.77
N GLU A 92 -9.57 -6.14 -2.95
CA GLU A 92 -8.78 -7.35 -2.80
C GLU A 92 -9.42 -8.51 -3.57
N VAL A 93 -8.58 -9.42 -4.08
CA VAL A 93 -9.09 -10.68 -4.63
C VAL A 93 -9.55 -11.60 -3.49
N PRO A 94 -10.46 -12.55 -3.72
CA PRO A 94 -10.87 -13.48 -2.68
C PRO A 94 -9.67 -14.30 -2.16
N ILE A 95 -9.28 -14.07 -0.90
CA ILE A 95 -8.04 -14.62 -0.33
C ILE A 95 -8.00 -16.15 -0.28
N LEU A 96 -9.17 -16.78 -0.14
CA LEU A 96 -9.32 -18.25 -0.12
C LEU A 96 -9.48 -18.87 -1.51
N SER A 97 -9.26 -18.10 -2.58
CA SER A 97 -9.34 -18.63 -3.94
C SER A 97 -8.09 -19.46 -4.30
N THR A 98 -8.28 -20.47 -5.16
CA THR A 98 -7.19 -21.28 -5.70
C THR A 98 -6.13 -20.43 -6.42
N LEU A 99 -6.55 -19.33 -7.05
CA LEU A 99 -5.64 -18.38 -7.68
C LEU A 99 -4.67 -17.80 -6.66
N VAL A 100 -5.18 -17.28 -5.54
CA VAL A 100 -4.35 -16.67 -4.49
C VAL A 100 -3.43 -17.70 -3.87
N SER A 101 -3.92 -18.89 -3.51
CA SER A 101 -3.07 -19.91 -2.89
C SER A 101 -1.94 -20.37 -3.83
N THR A 102 -2.25 -20.59 -5.11
CA THR A 102 -1.27 -21.03 -6.12
C THR A 102 -0.22 -19.95 -6.39
N GLU A 103 -0.65 -18.71 -6.60
CA GLU A 103 0.28 -17.61 -6.87
C GLU A 103 1.10 -17.24 -5.64
N ALA A 104 0.51 -17.24 -4.44
CA ALA A 104 1.23 -16.97 -3.21
C ALA A 104 2.29 -18.05 -2.94
N GLU A 105 1.97 -19.34 -3.12
CA GLU A 105 2.97 -20.41 -3.00
C GLU A 105 4.14 -20.19 -3.97
N ARG A 106 3.84 -19.89 -5.24
CA ARG A 106 4.86 -19.61 -6.27
C ARG A 106 5.76 -18.43 -5.86
N LEU A 107 5.16 -17.33 -5.39
CA LEU A 107 5.88 -16.10 -5.01
C LEU A 107 6.72 -16.31 -3.74
N ILE A 108 6.17 -16.97 -2.72
CA ILE A 108 6.89 -17.35 -1.49
C ILE A 108 8.10 -18.23 -1.85
N GLN A 109 7.92 -19.25 -2.69
CA GLN A 109 9.00 -20.13 -3.09
C GLN A 109 10.10 -19.39 -3.86
N LYS A 110 9.71 -18.52 -4.80
CA LYS A 110 10.62 -17.79 -5.69
C LYS A 110 11.38 -16.64 -5.01
N TYR A 111 10.70 -15.86 -4.15
CA TYR A 111 11.24 -14.60 -3.60
C TYR A 111 11.40 -14.58 -2.09
N LYS A 112 10.89 -15.59 -1.37
CA LYS A 112 10.95 -15.73 0.09
C LYS A 112 10.27 -14.58 0.86
N ILE A 113 9.28 -13.94 0.27
CA ILE A 113 8.42 -12.92 0.91
C ILE A 113 7.28 -13.60 1.68
N ASP A 114 6.58 -12.85 2.54
CA ASP A 114 5.46 -13.41 3.29
C ASP A 114 4.17 -13.49 2.45
N PHE A 115 3.14 -14.10 3.05
CA PHE A 115 1.88 -14.34 2.36
C PHE A 115 1.08 -13.06 2.10
N ILE A 116 1.14 -12.05 2.99
CA ILE A 116 0.40 -10.80 2.81
C ILE A 116 1.03 -9.96 1.70
N ASP A 117 2.35 -9.90 1.63
CA ASP A 117 3.09 -9.33 0.50
C ASP A 117 2.68 -9.98 -0.83
N CYS A 118 2.59 -11.32 -0.84
CA CYS A 118 2.13 -12.06 -2.01
C CYS A 118 0.69 -11.69 -2.37
N PHE A 119 -0.19 -11.66 -1.37
CA PHE A 119 -1.60 -11.32 -1.56
C PHE A 119 -1.79 -9.91 -2.14
N GLN A 120 -0.98 -8.94 -1.70
CA GLN A 120 -0.95 -7.59 -2.26
C GLN A 120 -0.55 -7.59 -3.74
N ILE A 121 0.52 -8.31 -4.09
CA ILE A 121 0.96 -8.46 -5.49
C ILE A 121 -0.12 -9.10 -6.34
N VAL A 122 -0.72 -10.19 -5.86
CA VAL A 122 -1.79 -10.92 -6.57
C VAL A 122 -3.02 -10.03 -6.76
N THR A 123 -3.41 -9.27 -5.75
CA THR A 123 -4.51 -8.29 -5.83
C THR A 123 -4.25 -7.28 -6.94
N ILE A 124 -3.05 -6.73 -7.02
CA ILE A 124 -2.71 -5.70 -8.01
C ILE A 124 -2.69 -6.27 -9.44
N LEU A 125 -2.15 -7.49 -9.60
CA LEU A 125 -1.99 -8.11 -10.93
C LEU A 125 -3.28 -8.75 -11.45
N TYR A 126 -4.14 -9.26 -10.56
CA TYR A 126 -5.30 -10.08 -10.94
C TYR A 126 -6.64 -9.58 -10.40
N GLY A 127 -6.65 -8.49 -9.64
CA GLY A 127 -7.84 -7.87 -9.08
C GLY A 127 -8.64 -7.02 -10.08
N GLN A 128 -9.44 -6.12 -9.53
CA GLN A 128 -10.47 -5.38 -10.27
C GLN A 128 -9.93 -4.64 -11.50
N PHE A 129 -8.72 -4.07 -11.39
CA PHE A 129 -8.15 -3.18 -12.41
C PHE A 129 -7.19 -3.85 -13.39
N ARG A 130 -7.10 -5.19 -13.40
CA ARG A 130 -6.17 -5.93 -14.27
C ARG A 130 -6.37 -5.69 -15.78
N HIS A 131 -7.58 -5.31 -16.19
CA HIS A 131 -7.96 -5.13 -17.59
C HIS A 131 -7.70 -3.70 -18.10
N LEU A 132 -7.25 -2.80 -17.23
CA LEU A 132 -6.93 -1.44 -17.63
C LEU A 132 -5.73 -1.45 -18.60
N GLY A 133 -5.80 -0.59 -19.61
CA GLY A 133 -4.73 -0.45 -20.62
C GLY A 133 -3.39 -0.06 -19.98
N PRO A 134 -2.27 -0.19 -20.73
CA PRO A 134 -0.92 0.05 -20.20
C PRO A 134 -0.76 1.37 -19.42
N ASP A 135 -1.39 2.45 -19.91
CA ASP A 135 -1.31 3.79 -19.30
C ASP A 135 -2.16 3.95 -18.03
N SER A 136 -3.09 3.03 -17.80
CA SER A 136 -4.03 2.98 -16.67
C SER A 136 -3.71 1.84 -15.70
N LYS A 137 -2.55 1.18 -15.82
CA LYS A 137 -2.12 0.14 -14.89
C LYS A 137 -2.08 0.68 -13.45
N SER A 138 -2.66 -0.10 -12.54
CA SER A 138 -2.57 0.11 -11.10
C SER A 138 -1.13 0.26 -10.64
N ILE A 139 -0.91 1.11 -9.64
CA ILE A 139 0.39 1.31 -9.01
C ILE A 139 0.38 0.80 -7.58
N LEU A 140 1.37 -0.02 -7.23
CA LEU A 140 1.72 -0.31 -5.84
C LEU A 140 2.51 0.85 -5.26
N ILE A 141 2.08 1.38 -4.12
CA ILE A 141 2.79 2.39 -3.34
C ILE A 141 3.22 1.72 -2.04
N THR A 142 4.53 1.68 -1.81
CA THR A 142 5.13 0.95 -0.68
C THR A 142 6.40 1.64 -0.20
N ALA A 143 6.65 1.60 1.11
CA ALA A 143 7.96 1.94 1.68
C ALA A 143 8.86 0.71 1.87
N ASP A 144 8.36 -0.49 1.58
CA ASP A 144 9.12 -1.73 1.60
C ASP A 144 9.85 -1.94 0.26
N ARG A 145 11.17 -1.74 0.29
CA ARG A 145 12.05 -1.92 -0.88
C ARG A 145 12.05 -3.34 -1.44
N ARG A 146 11.87 -4.35 -0.58
CA ARG A 146 11.84 -5.75 -0.99
C ARG A 146 10.54 -6.06 -1.71
N LEU A 147 9.40 -5.68 -1.13
CA LEU A 147 8.10 -5.79 -1.78
C LEU A 147 8.11 -5.05 -3.13
N ALA A 148 8.65 -3.83 -3.15
CA ALA A 148 8.75 -3.03 -4.37
C ALA A 148 9.52 -3.76 -5.48
N LYS A 149 10.67 -4.33 -5.14
CA LYS A 149 11.51 -5.09 -6.08
C LYS A 149 10.79 -6.34 -6.61
N VAL A 150 10.11 -7.08 -5.73
CA VAL A 150 9.40 -8.31 -6.12
C VAL A 150 8.20 -7.99 -7.02
N ALA A 151 7.38 -7.01 -6.63
CA ALA A 151 6.23 -6.58 -7.42
C ALA A 151 6.64 -6.13 -8.84
N ARG A 152 7.75 -5.38 -8.98
CA ARG A 152 8.32 -5.02 -10.29
C ARG A 152 8.74 -6.24 -11.11
N ALA A 153 9.41 -7.20 -10.47
CA ALA A 153 9.85 -8.42 -11.14
C ALA A 153 8.67 -9.26 -11.67
N GLU A 154 7.48 -9.10 -11.09
CA GLU A 154 6.24 -9.72 -11.52
C GLU A 154 5.39 -8.83 -12.46
N GLY A 155 5.95 -7.69 -12.90
CA GLY A 155 5.35 -6.83 -13.91
C GLY A 155 4.37 -5.77 -13.38
N ALA A 156 4.29 -5.58 -12.07
CA ALA A 156 3.52 -4.49 -11.47
C ALA A 156 4.23 -3.14 -11.66
N ARG A 157 3.44 -2.07 -11.80
CA ARG A 157 3.95 -0.70 -11.64
C ARG A 157 4.07 -0.42 -10.16
N VAL A 158 5.21 0.13 -9.73
CA VAL A 158 5.52 0.31 -8.31
C VAL A 158 6.21 1.65 -8.09
N TRP A 159 5.79 2.36 -7.05
CA TRP A 159 6.50 3.47 -6.44
C TRP A 159 6.99 3.07 -5.06
N GLU A 160 8.32 3.02 -4.90
CA GLU A 160 8.95 2.88 -3.59
C GLU A 160 9.06 4.28 -2.95
N CYS A 161 8.11 4.61 -2.09
CA CYS A 161 7.84 6.00 -1.71
C CYS A 161 8.89 6.61 -0.77
N THR A 162 9.87 5.85 -0.28
CA THR A 162 10.92 6.41 0.60
C THR A 162 12.05 7.08 -0.18
N SER A 163 12.39 6.58 -1.36
CA SER A 163 13.60 7.01 -2.09
C SER A 163 13.38 7.40 -3.54
N GLU A 164 12.24 7.03 -4.13
CA GLU A 164 11.94 7.34 -5.53
C GLU A 164 11.07 8.59 -5.67
N PRO A 165 11.24 9.36 -6.76
CA PRO A 165 10.37 10.50 -7.03
C PRO A 165 8.91 10.04 -7.23
N ALA A 166 7.98 10.88 -6.80
CA ALA A 166 6.56 10.62 -6.98
C ALA A 166 6.22 10.42 -8.48
N PRO A 167 5.35 9.46 -8.80
CA PRO A 167 4.95 9.19 -10.18
C PRO A 167 4.08 10.31 -10.73
N GLN A 168 4.22 10.58 -12.03
CA GLN A 168 3.30 11.40 -12.81
C GLN A 168 2.04 10.60 -13.20
#